data_AF-A0A6N4XS52-F1
#
_entry.id   AF-A0A6N4XS52-F1
#
_cell.length_a   1.000
_cell.length_b   1.000
_cell.length_c   1.000
_cell.angle_alpha   90.00
_cell.angle_beta   90.00
_cell.angle_gamma   90.00
#
_symmetry.space_group_name_H-M   'P 1'
#
loop_
_entity.id
_entity.type
_entity.pdbx_description
1 polymer ?
#
loop_
_entity_poly.entity_id
_entity_poly.type
_entity_poly.pdbx_seq_one_letter_code
_entity_poly.pdbx_strand_id
1 'polypeptide(L)'
;MVNLFQNHVVSLIRIYKHIGNDYFLLFQIKDKIKDRENEGFEVKEEHISYIKTFALKFAKEFKFDKVINIKSDGNLGLYNGYYVLKLLYFFDKKYDIKYSQDFYLKTLRYCNIFGSAEGTIQFVKDRVADIKLFNEQITYNLNNEMLDSSSLKDHIEYAIENKLEEAYNVIEENFLNDRFIYSQKNFLSKYVELIPKAKQIIFLEKCCTEIDSYLCWRAVEVTVEKKINESFILRIAKQYLDEKKDPFVFASDALNVLFHCNAEGTLSTYTGFLRNFSQTVRKDYRDDYNIRDISNYKRLDELPMLVEIFEIAYDENLKKDTFDFHHSQNVLKALVSSLSDTKRGYKAIHAILYDLKSKISDNDSKLFYANMLIDDSQLSYYASISKPFTFKEAKNYLEYIENNDKQKTIIMGDYFDFKGANLKNTQIGGKGNTLNVYSNNEDLNKAKEILKEFEQIKIDNEEWKNIFTEGLADLTSLSEEQSEPEQEKSKSTLRKIHDYILDIGKRTNDWKNIAVLPVEFHDKVPKLIELGNSLLRVLHLK
;
A
#
# COMPACT_ATOMS: atom_id res chain seq x y z
N MET A 1 6.16 -20.56 2.42
CA MET A 1 6.70 -21.92 2.71
C MET A 1 5.87 -22.54 3.83
N VAL A 2 4.61 -22.88 3.55
CA VAL A 2 3.63 -23.37 4.55
C VAL A 2 2.91 -24.57 3.93
N ASN A 3 3.43 -25.78 4.19
CA ASN A 3 2.77 -27.09 4.05
C ASN A 3 3.81 -28.23 4.20
N LEU A 4 4.53 -28.26 5.33
CA LEU A 4 5.46 -29.36 5.68
C LEU A 4 5.33 -29.85 7.14
N PHE A 5 4.26 -29.45 7.85
CA PHE A 5 3.96 -29.87 9.22
C PHE A 5 2.77 -30.83 9.29
N GLN A 6 2.64 -31.72 8.31
CA GLN A 6 1.77 -32.90 8.40
C GLN A 6 2.61 -34.16 8.23
N ASN A 7 2.59 -35.00 9.28
CA ASN A 7 3.01 -36.40 9.29
C ASN A 7 4.51 -36.75 9.08
N HIS A 8 5.43 -36.03 9.73
CA HIS A 8 6.76 -36.60 10.01
C HIS A 8 7.26 -36.30 11.43
N VAL A 9 7.65 -37.35 12.15
CA VAL A 9 8.38 -37.26 13.42
C VAL A 9 9.70 -36.53 13.17
N VAL A 10 9.83 -35.30 13.65
CA VAL A 10 11.05 -34.51 13.54
C VAL A 10 12.03 -35.00 14.60
N SER A 11 13.09 -35.70 14.20
CA SER A 11 14.06 -36.23 15.16
C SER A 11 14.74 -35.14 15.99
N LEU A 12 15.04 -35.44 17.26
CA LEU A 12 15.77 -34.56 18.19
C LEU A 12 17.02 -33.93 17.56
N ILE A 13 17.75 -34.67 16.72
CA ILE A 13 18.94 -34.17 16.00
C ILE A 13 18.58 -33.02 15.03
N ARG A 14 17.42 -33.07 14.34
CA ARG A 14 16.94 -31.97 13.50
C ARG A 14 16.53 -30.76 14.33
N ILE A 15 15.95 -30.98 15.51
CA ILE A 15 15.56 -29.92 16.47
C ILE A 15 16.80 -29.22 17.02
N TYR A 16 17.80 -29.97 17.52
CA TYR A 16 19.09 -29.41 17.94
C TYR A 16 19.79 -28.61 16.82
N LYS A 17 19.73 -29.11 15.57
CA LYS A 17 20.25 -28.39 14.40
C LYS A 17 19.44 -27.16 13.99
N HIS A 18 18.18 -27.04 14.40
CA HIS A 18 17.36 -25.83 14.24
C HIS A 18 17.58 -24.81 15.36
N ILE A 19 17.71 -25.25 16.62
CA ILE A 19 17.95 -24.38 17.77
C ILE A 19 19.38 -23.82 17.73
N GLY A 20 20.37 -24.64 17.36
CA GLY A 20 21.75 -24.22 17.11
C GLY A 20 21.97 -23.48 15.79
N ASN A 21 20.90 -23.00 15.14
CA ASN A 21 21.00 -22.14 13.97
C ASN A 21 20.92 -20.68 14.41
N ASP A 22 22.07 -19.99 14.43
CA ASP A 22 22.21 -18.57 14.75
C ASP A 22 21.15 -17.65 14.08
N TYR A 23 20.67 -18.01 12.88
CA TYR A 23 19.65 -17.23 12.16
C TYR A 23 18.26 -17.40 12.79
N PHE A 24 17.90 -18.62 13.19
CA PHE A 24 16.63 -18.88 13.87
C PHE A 24 16.59 -18.15 15.22
N LEU A 25 17.71 -18.13 15.95
CA LEU A 25 17.85 -17.37 17.18
C LEU A 25 17.62 -15.87 16.96
N LEU A 26 18.37 -15.24 16.05
CA LEU A 26 18.19 -13.82 15.74
C LEU A 26 16.76 -13.50 15.25
N PHE A 27 16.14 -14.39 14.47
CA PHE A 27 14.75 -14.25 14.03
C PHE A 27 13.77 -14.22 15.22
N GLN A 28 13.88 -15.16 16.16
CA GLN A 28 13.06 -15.18 17.37
C GLN A 28 13.26 -13.92 18.23
N ILE A 29 14.51 -13.45 18.36
CA ILE A 29 14.84 -12.21 19.08
C ILE A 29 14.12 -11.01 18.46
N LYS A 30 14.16 -10.88 17.12
CA LYS A 30 13.47 -9.79 16.40
C LYS A 30 11.97 -9.78 16.65
N ASP A 31 11.32 -10.93 16.59
CA ASP A 31 9.85 -10.99 16.74
C ASP A 31 9.45 -10.66 18.18
N LYS A 32 10.16 -11.18 19.21
CA LYS A 32 9.90 -10.81 20.61
C LYS A 32 10.11 -9.33 20.91
N ILE A 33 11.09 -8.70 20.27
CA ILE A 33 11.30 -7.25 20.38
C ILE A 33 10.09 -6.50 19.83
N LYS A 34 9.55 -6.91 18.68
CA LYS A 34 8.37 -6.26 18.07
C LYS A 34 7.10 -6.43 18.90
N ASP A 35 6.86 -7.64 19.39
CA ASP A 35 5.64 -7.96 20.17
C ASP A 35 5.55 -7.11 21.44
N ARG A 36 6.70 -6.88 22.11
CA ARG A 36 6.76 -6.26 23.45
C ARG A 36 7.16 -4.79 23.47
N GLU A 37 7.51 -4.20 22.33
CA GLU A 37 7.88 -2.78 22.23
C GLU A 37 6.75 -1.86 22.71
N ASN A 38 5.50 -2.20 22.39
CA ASN A 38 4.32 -1.47 22.88
C ASN A 38 3.99 -1.72 24.37
N GLU A 39 4.61 -2.73 24.99
CA GLU A 39 4.48 -3.06 26.42
C GLU A 39 5.55 -2.36 27.27
N GLY A 40 6.44 -1.56 26.67
CA GLY A 40 7.55 -0.88 27.35
C GLY A 40 8.77 -1.79 27.60
N PHE A 41 8.91 -2.90 26.86
CA PHE A 41 10.07 -3.78 26.98
C PHE A 41 11.33 -3.14 26.38
N GLU A 42 12.28 -2.80 27.26
CA GLU A 42 13.59 -2.26 26.88
C GLU A 42 14.64 -3.38 26.73
N VAL A 43 15.42 -3.31 25.65
CA VAL A 43 16.48 -4.28 25.37
C VAL A 43 17.80 -3.76 25.93
N LYS A 44 18.34 -4.46 26.93
CA LYS A 44 19.60 -4.12 27.58
C LYS A 44 20.80 -4.16 26.62
N GLU A 45 21.80 -3.31 26.90
CA GLU A 45 23.09 -3.25 26.18
C GLU A 45 23.82 -4.59 26.03
N GLU A 46 23.72 -5.48 27.04
CA GLU A 46 24.30 -6.84 26.98
C GLU A 46 23.65 -7.69 25.87
N HIS A 47 22.34 -7.55 25.68
CA HIS A 47 21.59 -8.21 24.60
C HIS A 47 21.83 -7.54 23.24
N ILE A 48 21.96 -6.21 23.20
CA ILE A 48 22.31 -5.46 21.98
C ILE A 48 23.70 -5.89 21.49
N SER A 49 24.67 -6.02 22.39
CA SER A 49 26.04 -6.50 22.11
C SER A 49 26.05 -7.93 21.56
N TYR A 50 25.20 -8.81 22.10
CA TYR A 50 24.98 -10.16 21.57
C TYR A 50 24.43 -10.11 20.13
N ILE A 51 23.31 -9.40 19.92
CA ILE A 51 22.67 -9.23 18.60
C ILE A 51 23.68 -8.70 17.57
N LYS A 52 24.44 -7.65 17.94
CA LYS A 52 25.45 -7.00 17.10
C LYS A 52 26.53 -7.99 16.65
N THR A 53 27.01 -8.85 17.56
CA THR A 53 28.04 -9.86 17.25
C THR A 53 27.56 -10.84 16.17
N PHE A 54 26.37 -11.43 16.32
CA PHE A 54 25.82 -12.37 15.33
C PHE A 54 25.43 -11.67 14.03
N ALA A 55 24.88 -10.46 14.10
CA ALA A 55 24.52 -9.69 12.91
C ALA A 55 25.76 -9.33 12.06
N LEU A 56 26.88 -8.94 12.69
CA LEU A 56 28.15 -8.68 11.98
C LEU A 56 28.72 -9.95 11.34
N LYS A 57 28.65 -11.10 12.03
CA LYS A 57 29.01 -12.41 11.45
C LYS A 57 28.18 -12.72 10.21
N PHE A 58 26.85 -12.57 10.30
CA PHE A 58 25.94 -12.82 9.18
C PHE A 58 26.14 -11.88 8.00
N ALA A 59 26.40 -10.59 8.23
CA ALA A 59 26.72 -9.64 7.17
C ALA A 59 28.02 -10.01 6.43
N LYS A 60 29.03 -10.50 7.15
CA LYS A 60 30.31 -10.96 6.58
C LYS A 60 30.19 -12.26 5.78
N GLU A 61 29.30 -13.17 6.21
CA GLU A 61 29.05 -14.46 5.55
C GLU A 61 27.89 -14.40 4.53
N PHE A 62 27.38 -13.20 4.22
CA PHE A 62 26.17 -13.01 3.43
C PHE A 62 26.36 -13.42 1.95
N LYS A 63 25.41 -14.19 1.43
CA LYS A 63 25.42 -14.70 0.04
C LYS A 63 24.50 -13.85 -0.82
N PHE A 64 25.07 -12.78 -1.39
CA PHE A 64 24.34 -11.80 -2.20
C PHE A 64 23.67 -12.42 -3.42
N ASP A 65 24.17 -13.53 -3.97
CA ASP A 65 23.57 -14.29 -5.07
C ASP A 65 22.31 -15.08 -4.67
N LYS A 66 22.02 -15.24 -3.37
CA LYS A 66 20.94 -16.09 -2.84
C LYS A 66 19.93 -15.30 -2.01
N VAL A 67 19.46 -14.19 -2.55
CA VAL A 67 18.42 -13.34 -1.96
C VAL A 67 17.07 -13.55 -2.66
N ILE A 68 17.01 -13.27 -3.96
CA ILE A 68 15.83 -13.49 -4.82
C ILE A 68 16.19 -14.29 -6.07
N ASN A 69 15.17 -14.83 -6.74
CA ASN A 69 15.23 -15.42 -8.07
C ASN A 69 14.07 -14.86 -8.89
N ILE A 70 14.33 -14.11 -9.94
CA ILE A 70 13.29 -13.60 -10.84
C ILE A 70 13.20 -14.58 -12.00
N LYS A 71 12.05 -15.26 -12.11
CA LYS A 71 11.80 -16.23 -13.17
C LYS A 71 11.50 -15.54 -14.51
N SER A 72 11.61 -16.28 -15.60
CA SER A 72 11.30 -15.82 -16.97
C SER A 72 9.85 -15.41 -17.21
N ASP A 73 8.93 -15.78 -16.31
CA ASP A 73 7.52 -15.38 -16.30
C ASP A 73 7.26 -14.15 -15.40
N GLY A 74 8.33 -13.49 -14.92
CA GLY A 74 8.26 -12.36 -13.99
C GLY A 74 8.01 -12.74 -12.52
N ASN A 75 7.76 -14.02 -12.20
CA ASN A 75 7.44 -14.41 -10.83
C ASN A 75 8.68 -14.38 -9.92
N LEU A 76 8.56 -13.67 -8.80
CA LEU A 76 9.60 -13.54 -7.79
C LEU A 76 9.64 -14.75 -6.83
N GLY A 77 10.73 -15.50 -6.87
CA GLY A 77 11.10 -16.50 -5.87
C GLY A 77 12.02 -15.92 -4.80
N LEU A 78 11.86 -16.36 -3.54
CA LEU A 78 12.67 -15.91 -2.41
C LEU A 78 13.58 -17.02 -1.89
N TYR A 79 14.85 -16.69 -1.70
CA TYR A 79 15.82 -17.54 -1.02
C TYR A 79 15.96 -17.16 0.45
N ASN A 80 16.71 -17.96 1.22
CA ASN A 80 16.96 -17.67 2.64
C ASN A 80 17.66 -16.31 2.86
N GLY A 81 18.48 -15.84 1.91
CA GLY A 81 19.17 -14.56 2.00
C GLY A 81 18.23 -13.35 2.07
N TYR A 82 17.03 -13.41 1.50
CA TYR A 82 16.01 -12.36 1.68
C TYR A 82 15.62 -12.19 3.15
N TYR A 83 15.33 -13.29 3.85
CA TYR A 83 14.94 -13.24 5.25
C TYR A 83 16.11 -12.83 6.16
N VAL A 84 17.33 -13.27 5.84
CA VAL A 84 18.56 -12.81 6.52
C VAL A 84 18.76 -11.30 6.31
N LEU A 85 18.59 -10.77 5.09
CA LEU A 85 18.72 -9.34 4.81
C LEU A 85 17.69 -8.51 5.59
N LYS A 86 16.43 -8.94 5.58
CA LYS A 86 15.32 -8.34 6.34
C LYS A 86 15.50 -8.44 7.87
N LEU A 87 16.35 -9.35 8.34
CA LEU A 87 16.73 -9.48 9.74
C LEU A 87 17.86 -8.51 10.10
N LEU A 88 18.91 -8.44 9.26
CA LEU A 88 20.04 -7.53 9.41
C LEU A 88 19.58 -6.06 9.37
N TYR A 89 18.83 -5.66 8.34
CA TYR A 89 18.30 -4.29 8.23
C TYR A 89 17.35 -3.92 9.39
N PHE A 90 16.62 -4.86 9.97
CA PHE A 90 15.79 -4.58 11.16
C PHE A 90 16.67 -4.20 12.37
N PHE A 91 17.71 -4.98 12.64
CA PHE A 91 18.57 -4.73 13.79
C PHE A 91 19.47 -3.50 13.59
N ASP A 92 19.93 -3.21 12.37
CA ASP A 92 20.69 -2.00 12.10
C ASP A 92 19.83 -0.72 12.23
N LYS A 93 18.58 -0.73 11.75
CA LYS A 93 17.64 0.38 11.96
C LYS A 93 17.35 0.62 13.46
N LYS A 94 17.32 -0.44 14.28
CA LYS A 94 16.93 -0.35 15.69
C LYS A 94 18.10 -0.12 16.66
N TYR A 95 19.30 -0.62 16.35
CA TYR A 95 20.46 -0.60 17.27
C TYR A 95 21.75 -0.03 16.66
N ASP A 96 21.66 0.65 15.51
CA ASP A 96 22.79 1.33 14.86
C ASP A 96 24.03 0.42 14.70
N ILE A 97 23.79 -0.80 14.21
CA ILE A 97 24.82 -1.85 14.11
C ILE A 97 25.98 -1.41 13.22
N LYS A 98 25.68 -0.75 12.09
CA LYS A 98 26.62 -0.27 11.06
C LYS A 98 27.47 -1.40 10.47
N TYR A 99 26.99 -1.98 9.38
CA TYR A 99 27.71 -2.97 8.57
C TYR A 99 28.82 -2.30 7.72
N SER A 100 29.54 -3.09 6.93
CA SER A 100 30.52 -2.55 5.98
C SER A 100 29.83 -1.83 4.82
N GLN A 101 30.48 -0.81 4.28
CA GLN A 101 30.02 -0.09 3.09
C GLN A 101 29.81 -1.03 1.89
N ASP A 102 30.69 -2.03 1.73
CA ASP A 102 30.57 -3.10 0.72
C ASP A 102 29.27 -3.92 0.86
N PHE A 103 28.85 -4.23 2.09
CA PHE A 103 27.58 -4.93 2.34
C PHE A 103 26.40 -4.09 1.85
N TYR A 104 26.33 -2.83 2.29
CA TYR A 104 25.25 -1.90 1.92
C TYR A 104 25.14 -1.68 0.40
N LEU A 105 26.27 -1.48 -0.29
CA LEU A 105 26.31 -1.31 -1.74
C LEU A 105 25.81 -2.58 -2.48
N LYS A 106 26.23 -3.77 -2.05
CA LYS A 106 25.81 -5.04 -2.67
C LYS A 106 24.37 -5.44 -2.34
N THR A 107 23.80 -4.93 -1.24
CA THR A 107 22.37 -5.13 -0.90
C THR A 107 21.46 -4.01 -1.43
N LEU A 108 22.02 -2.99 -2.09
CA LEU A 108 21.26 -1.89 -2.68
C LEU A 108 20.27 -2.40 -3.75
N ARG A 109 20.68 -3.39 -4.55
CA ARG A 109 19.84 -4.10 -5.55
C ARG A 109 18.63 -4.88 -4.99
N TYR A 110 18.42 -4.84 -3.67
CA TYR A 110 17.38 -5.56 -2.92
C TYR A 110 16.57 -4.64 -2.00
N CYS A 111 16.48 -3.35 -2.33
CA CYS A 111 15.67 -2.39 -1.58
C CYS A 111 14.18 -2.52 -1.95
N ASN A 112 13.31 -2.42 -0.94
CA ASN A 112 11.86 -2.27 -1.13
C ASN A 112 11.09 -3.45 -1.81
N ILE A 113 11.69 -4.64 -1.93
CA ILE A 113 11.12 -5.84 -2.58
C ILE A 113 9.63 -6.09 -2.22
N PHE A 114 9.27 -5.99 -0.93
CA PHE A 114 7.89 -6.08 -0.42
C PHE A 114 7.53 -4.89 0.50
N GLY A 115 7.99 -3.68 0.16
CA GLY A 115 7.61 -2.45 0.84
C GLY A 115 8.55 -2.01 1.97
N SER A 116 8.08 -1.01 2.74
CA SER A 116 8.84 -0.24 3.76
C SER A 116 9.44 -1.03 4.93
N ALA A 117 9.17 -2.34 5.02
CA ALA A 117 9.77 -3.24 6.00
C ALA A 117 11.25 -3.56 5.71
N GLU A 118 11.71 -3.39 4.47
CA GLU A 118 13.12 -3.54 4.08
C GLU A 118 13.92 -2.24 4.19
N GLY A 119 15.23 -2.29 3.93
CA GLY A 119 16.04 -1.09 3.73
C GLY A 119 15.53 -0.36 2.48
N THR A 120 15.25 0.93 2.62
CA THR A 120 14.96 1.81 1.48
C THR A 120 16.28 2.29 0.88
N ILE A 121 16.26 2.77 -0.38
CA ILE A 121 17.43 3.43 -0.98
C ILE A 121 17.97 4.55 -0.08
N GLN A 122 17.09 5.34 0.54
CA GLN A 122 17.51 6.38 1.50
C GLN A 122 18.22 5.80 2.72
N PHE A 123 17.69 4.73 3.34
CA PHE A 123 18.35 4.09 4.48
C PHE A 123 19.74 3.55 4.11
N VAL A 124 19.90 2.95 2.92
CA VAL A 124 21.21 2.47 2.46
C VAL A 124 22.15 3.66 2.16
N LYS A 125 21.64 4.75 1.59
CA LYS A 125 22.38 6.00 1.36
C LYS A 125 22.89 6.61 2.67
N ASP A 126 22.07 6.65 3.72
CA ASP A 126 22.45 7.14 5.06
C ASP A 126 23.55 6.28 5.73
N ARG A 127 23.81 5.08 5.20
CA ARG A 127 24.85 4.14 5.66
C ARG A 127 26.11 4.13 4.78
N VAL A 128 26.10 4.78 3.62
CA VAL A 128 27.21 4.84 2.67
C VAL A 128 27.78 6.26 2.67
N ALA A 129 28.99 6.43 3.23
CA ALA A 129 29.62 7.75 3.36
C ALA A 129 30.03 8.36 2.00
N ASP A 130 30.34 7.54 1.00
CA ASP A 130 30.71 8.00 -0.33
C ASP A 130 29.50 8.00 -1.28
N ILE A 131 28.93 9.19 -1.49
CA ILE A 131 27.81 9.42 -2.41
C ILE A 131 28.15 9.15 -3.87
N LYS A 132 29.42 9.30 -4.28
CA LYS A 132 29.86 9.01 -5.65
C LYS A 132 29.82 7.50 -5.88
N LEU A 133 30.39 6.73 -4.96
CA LEU A 133 30.34 5.26 -5.02
C LEU A 133 28.90 4.72 -4.89
N PHE A 134 28.03 5.38 -4.12
CA PHE A 134 26.60 5.06 -4.06
C PHE A 134 25.91 5.25 -5.43
N ASN A 135 26.13 6.40 -6.06
CA ASN A 135 25.55 6.72 -7.37
C ASN A 135 26.10 5.79 -8.47
N GLU A 136 27.41 5.50 -8.46
CA GLU A 136 28.05 4.50 -9.34
C GLU A 136 27.41 3.11 -9.17
N GLN A 137 27.09 2.70 -7.94
CA GLN A 137 26.41 1.43 -7.68
C GLN A 137 24.95 1.41 -8.15
N ILE A 138 24.20 2.51 -8.03
CA ILE A 138 22.84 2.64 -8.61
C ILE A 138 22.92 2.46 -10.14
N THR A 139 23.82 3.20 -10.80
CA THR A 139 24.04 3.10 -12.25
C THR A 139 24.47 1.70 -12.65
N TYR A 140 25.38 1.07 -11.91
CA TYR A 140 25.81 -0.31 -12.16
C TYR A 140 24.64 -1.29 -12.07
N ASN A 141 23.84 -1.21 -11.00
CA ASN A 141 22.68 -2.08 -10.79
C ASN A 141 21.68 -1.95 -11.94
N LEU A 142 21.34 -0.72 -12.35
CA LEU A 142 20.41 -0.48 -13.46
C LEU A 142 20.90 -1.07 -14.79
N ASN A 143 22.21 -0.98 -15.08
CA ASN A 143 22.77 -1.42 -16.36
C ASN A 143 23.18 -2.91 -16.41
N ASN A 144 23.40 -3.57 -15.27
CA ASN A 144 24.05 -4.90 -15.23
C ASN A 144 23.33 -5.95 -14.37
N GLU A 145 22.38 -5.57 -13.51
CA GLU A 145 21.75 -6.46 -12.54
C GLU A 145 20.26 -6.68 -12.86
N MET A 146 19.77 -7.90 -12.59
CA MET A 146 18.35 -8.20 -12.73
C MET A 146 17.61 -7.78 -11.45
N LEU A 147 16.95 -6.62 -11.50
CA LEU A 147 16.19 -6.04 -10.40
C LEU A 147 14.72 -6.52 -10.44
N ASP A 148 14.10 -6.71 -9.27
CA ASP A 148 12.64 -6.87 -9.20
C ASP A 148 11.94 -5.53 -9.45
N SER A 149 10.64 -5.54 -9.74
CA SER A 149 9.90 -4.33 -10.14
C SER A 149 9.89 -3.22 -9.07
N SER A 150 9.93 -3.56 -7.77
CA SER A 150 10.02 -2.58 -6.68
C SER A 150 11.44 -1.98 -6.62
N SER A 151 12.46 -2.84 -6.59
CA SER A 151 13.87 -2.40 -6.60
C SER A 151 14.17 -1.53 -7.82
N LEU A 152 13.75 -1.96 -9.01
CA LEU A 152 13.96 -1.27 -10.28
C LEU A 152 13.31 0.12 -10.28
N LYS A 153 12.05 0.21 -9.86
CA LYS A 153 11.34 1.48 -9.73
C LYS A 153 12.09 2.46 -8.81
N ASP A 154 12.49 2.00 -7.61
CA ASP A 154 13.21 2.84 -6.64
C ASP A 154 14.56 3.33 -7.22
N HIS A 155 15.31 2.47 -7.92
CA HIS A 155 16.58 2.86 -8.54
C HIS A 155 16.38 3.90 -9.66
N ILE A 156 15.32 3.76 -10.46
CA ILE A 156 14.98 4.69 -11.54
C ILE A 156 14.48 6.02 -10.97
N GLU A 157 13.67 6.00 -9.90
CA GLU A 157 13.28 7.23 -9.17
C GLU A 157 14.51 7.98 -8.67
N TYR A 158 15.42 7.28 -7.99
CA TYR A 158 16.65 7.87 -7.48
C TYR A 158 17.55 8.41 -8.58
N ALA A 159 17.73 7.66 -9.68
CA ALA A 159 18.57 8.08 -10.80
C ALA A 159 18.02 9.32 -11.52
N ILE A 160 16.70 9.43 -11.64
CA ILE A 160 16.01 10.61 -12.17
C ILE A 160 16.23 11.82 -11.23
N GLU A 161 15.98 11.65 -9.94
CA GLU A 161 16.06 12.76 -8.97
C GLU A 161 17.49 13.28 -8.75
N ASN A 162 18.48 12.40 -8.84
CA ASN A 162 19.90 12.74 -8.70
C ASN A 162 20.60 12.98 -10.04
N LYS A 163 19.86 12.99 -11.17
CA LYS A 163 20.33 13.30 -12.53
C LYS A 163 21.52 12.45 -12.99
N LEU A 164 21.43 11.13 -12.78
CA LEU A 164 22.49 10.18 -13.13
C LEU A 164 22.48 9.92 -14.65
N GLU A 165 23.17 10.76 -15.42
CA GLU A 165 23.16 10.74 -16.89
C GLU A 165 23.55 9.37 -17.49
N GLU A 166 24.47 8.66 -16.85
CA GLU A 166 24.92 7.32 -17.23
C GLU A 166 23.81 6.25 -17.18
N ALA A 167 22.71 6.51 -16.44
CA ALA A 167 21.55 5.63 -16.36
C ALA A 167 20.46 5.98 -17.38
N TYR A 168 20.53 7.12 -18.09
CA TYR A 168 19.41 7.59 -18.92
C TYR A 168 19.04 6.63 -20.06
N ASN A 169 20.02 5.97 -20.68
CA ASN A 169 19.74 5.00 -21.76
C ASN A 169 18.94 3.79 -21.25
N VAL A 170 19.35 3.18 -20.13
CA VAL A 170 18.65 2.03 -19.56
C VAL A 170 17.29 2.42 -18.97
N ILE A 171 17.13 3.66 -18.49
CA ILE A 171 15.81 4.22 -18.15
C ILE A 171 14.91 4.32 -19.40
N GLU A 172 15.44 4.79 -20.54
CA GLU A 172 14.72 4.83 -21.82
C GLU A 172 14.23 3.43 -22.22
N GLU A 173 15.12 2.43 -22.18
CA GLU A 173 14.81 1.04 -22.51
C GLU A 173 13.77 0.43 -21.56
N ASN A 174 13.83 0.74 -20.27
CA ASN A 174 12.84 0.27 -19.30
C ASN A 174 11.45 0.86 -19.55
N PHE A 175 11.34 2.15 -19.92
CA PHE A 175 10.05 2.73 -20.32
C PHE A 175 9.45 2.05 -21.55
N LEU A 176 10.28 1.68 -22.54
CA LEU A 176 9.82 1.10 -23.80
C LEU A 176 9.48 -0.40 -23.69
N ASN A 177 10.15 -1.13 -22.79
CA ASN A 177 9.99 -2.59 -22.64
C ASN A 177 9.04 -3.01 -21.51
N ASP A 178 8.98 -2.28 -20.39
CA ASP A 178 8.17 -2.67 -19.22
C ASP A 178 6.84 -1.90 -19.15
N ARG A 179 5.76 -2.57 -19.57
CA ARG A 179 4.39 -2.02 -19.56
C ARG A 179 3.79 -1.86 -18.15
N PHE A 180 4.37 -2.46 -17.12
CA PHE A 180 3.75 -2.55 -15.79
C PHE A 180 4.19 -1.43 -14.83
N ILE A 181 5.45 -1.01 -14.87
CA ILE A 181 5.98 -0.05 -13.87
C ILE A 181 5.43 1.38 -14.08
N TYR A 182 5.14 1.78 -15.32
CA TYR A 182 4.96 3.20 -15.70
C TYR A 182 3.54 3.62 -16.05
N SER A 183 2.53 3.01 -15.43
CA SER A 183 1.16 3.56 -15.39
C SER A 183 1.07 4.99 -14.81
N GLN A 184 2.13 5.43 -14.13
CA GLN A 184 2.26 6.74 -13.48
C GLN A 184 2.92 7.78 -14.39
N LYS A 185 2.08 8.62 -15.02
CA LYS A 185 2.45 9.80 -15.83
C LYS A 185 3.64 10.60 -15.28
N ASN A 186 3.71 10.76 -13.95
CA ASN A 186 4.72 11.55 -13.26
C ASN A 186 6.16 11.08 -13.53
N PHE A 187 6.42 9.77 -13.59
CA PHE A 187 7.76 9.23 -13.86
C PHE A 187 8.24 9.58 -15.27
N LEU A 188 7.37 9.35 -16.25
CA LEU A 188 7.62 9.71 -17.65
C LEU A 188 7.84 11.23 -17.78
N SER A 189 7.03 12.03 -17.10
CA SER A 189 7.14 13.50 -17.06
C SER A 189 8.50 13.95 -16.49
N LYS A 190 8.94 13.40 -15.34
CA LYS A 190 10.27 13.68 -14.74
C LYS A 190 11.41 13.30 -15.71
N TYR A 191 11.38 12.11 -16.31
CA TYR A 191 12.43 11.66 -17.24
C TYR A 191 12.54 12.53 -18.50
N VAL A 192 11.40 12.92 -19.09
CA VAL A 192 11.35 13.79 -20.27
C VAL A 192 12.01 15.15 -20.00
N GLU A 193 11.99 15.65 -18.76
CA GLU A 193 12.68 16.90 -18.39
C GLU A 193 14.21 16.78 -18.30
N LEU A 194 14.74 15.58 -18.07
CA LEU A 194 16.18 15.33 -17.99
C LEU A 194 16.84 15.22 -19.37
N ILE A 195 16.12 14.66 -20.35
CA ILE A 195 16.66 14.50 -21.70
C ILE A 195 16.65 15.84 -22.48
N PRO A 196 17.66 16.12 -23.33
CA PRO A 196 17.69 17.35 -24.12
C PRO A 196 16.43 17.56 -24.95
N LYS A 197 15.96 18.81 -25.08
CA LYS A 197 14.72 19.16 -25.83
C LYS A 197 14.64 18.53 -27.23
N ALA A 198 15.76 18.43 -27.95
CA ALA A 198 15.83 17.80 -29.26
C ALA A 198 15.53 16.28 -29.25
N LYS A 199 15.74 15.60 -28.12
CA LYS A 199 15.40 14.18 -27.91
C LYS A 199 14.00 13.95 -27.35
N GLN A 200 13.40 14.94 -26.67
CA GLN A 200 12.09 14.80 -26.01
C GLN A 200 11.00 14.30 -26.97
N ILE A 201 10.86 14.93 -28.15
CA ILE A 201 9.89 14.52 -29.16
C ILE A 201 10.20 13.10 -29.66
N ILE A 202 11.47 12.81 -29.98
CA ILE A 202 11.90 11.51 -30.52
C ILE A 202 11.56 10.38 -29.54
N PHE A 203 11.80 10.59 -28.24
CA PHE A 203 11.45 9.60 -27.21
C PHE A 203 9.93 9.44 -27.03
N LEU A 204 9.18 10.55 -26.96
CA LEU A 204 7.71 10.51 -26.86
C LEU A 204 7.05 9.86 -28.08
N GLU A 205 7.64 10.00 -29.28
CA GLU A 205 7.22 9.25 -30.48
C GLU A 205 7.50 7.74 -30.35
N LYS A 206 8.65 7.32 -29.79
CA LYS A 206 8.93 5.89 -29.52
C LYS A 206 7.91 5.28 -28.54
N CYS A 207 7.50 6.02 -27.51
CA CYS A 207 6.46 5.61 -26.57
C CYS A 207 5.09 5.35 -27.23
N CYS A 208 4.86 5.87 -28.43
CA CYS A 208 3.64 5.68 -29.23
C CYS A 208 3.81 4.76 -30.45
N THR A 209 4.81 3.87 -30.43
CA THR A 209 4.93 2.79 -31.43
C THR A 209 3.74 1.83 -31.40
N GLU A 210 3.19 1.53 -30.22
CA GLU A 210 1.90 0.87 -30.05
C GLU A 210 0.84 1.87 -29.59
N ILE A 211 -0.06 2.26 -30.50
CA ILE A 211 -1.10 3.27 -30.25
C ILE A 211 -2.17 2.84 -29.24
N ASP A 212 -2.35 1.53 -29.05
CA ASP A 212 -3.26 0.94 -28.06
C ASP A 212 -2.59 0.73 -26.68
N SER A 213 -1.36 1.22 -26.49
CA SER A 213 -0.65 1.05 -25.22
C SER A 213 -0.95 2.17 -24.23
N TYR A 214 -1.06 1.82 -22.95
CA TYR A 214 -1.12 2.81 -21.86
C TYR A 214 0.09 3.75 -21.88
N LEU A 215 1.27 3.26 -22.28
CA LEU A 215 2.48 4.07 -22.41
C LEU A 215 2.29 5.21 -23.42
N CYS A 216 1.71 4.93 -24.59
CA CYS A 216 1.44 5.96 -25.59
C CYS A 216 0.52 7.06 -25.03
N TRP A 217 -0.58 6.69 -24.37
CA TRP A 217 -1.51 7.68 -23.84
C TRP A 217 -0.94 8.48 -22.65
N ARG A 218 -0.05 7.90 -21.83
CA ARG A 218 0.73 8.69 -20.86
C ARG A 218 1.74 9.62 -21.55
N ALA A 219 2.36 9.20 -22.66
CA ALA A 219 3.22 10.07 -23.46
C ALA A 219 2.44 11.23 -24.10
N VAL A 220 1.24 10.99 -24.62
CA VAL A 220 0.31 12.02 -25.11
C VAL A 220 -0.05 13.02 -23.99
N GLU A 221 -0.44 12.55 -22.80
CA GLU A 221 -0.74 13.43 -21.65
C GLU A 221 0.46 14.28 -21.19
N VAL A 222 1.69 13.72 -21.24
CA VAL A 222 2.93 14.46 -20.95
C VAL A 222 3.22 15.49 -22.04
N THR A 223 2.95 15.15 -23.30
CA THR A 223 3.15 16.02 -24.46
C THR A 223 2.21 17.23 -24.42
N VAL A 224 0.94 17.00 -24.08
CA VAL A 224 -0.08 18.03 -23.81
C VAL A 224 0.36 18.95 -22.67
N GLU A 225 0.72 18.40 -21.51
CA GLU A 225 1.12 19.18 -20.32
C GLU A 225 2.34 20.07 -20.59
N LYS A 226 3.37 19.52 -21.24
CA LYS A 226 4.61 20.23 -21.56
C LYS A 226 4.51 21.12 -22.80
N LYS A 227 3.36 21.14 -23.49
CA LYS A 227 3.11 21.88 -24.75
C LYS A 227 4.16 21.59 -25.83
N ILE A 228 4.51 20.32 -25.95
CA ILE A 228 5.47 19.82 -26.93
C ILE A 228 4.69 19.37 -28.19
N ASN A 229 5.17 19.73 -29.38
CA ASN A 229 4.73 19.22 -30.69
C ASN A 229 3.24 18.79 -30.80
N GLU A 230 2.34 19.76 -30.81
CA GLU A 230 0.89 19.54 -30.95
C GLU A 230 0.51 18.73 -32.21
N SER A 231 1.30 18.85 -33.29
CA SER A 231 1.06 18.10 -34.53
C SER A 231 1.24 16.58 -34.36
N PHE A 232 2.12 16.15 -33.45
CA PHE A 232 2.33 14.73 -33.14
C PHE A 232 1.12 14.13 -32.41
N ILE A 233 0.66 14.74 -31.32
CA ILE A 233 -0.51 14.23 -30.58
C ILE A 233 -1.77 14.25 -31.44
N LEU A 234 -1.95 15.27 -32.29
CA LEU A 234 -3.08 15.33 -33.21
C LEU A 234 -3.05 14.20 -34.26
N ARG A 235 -1.86 13.82 -34.76
CA ARG A 235 -1.69 12.65 -35.64
C ARG A 235 -2.09 11.36 -34.93
N ILE A 236 -1.60 11.16 -33.69
CA ILE A 236 -1.91 9.98 -32.88
C ILE A 236 -3.42 9.87 -32.59
N ALA A 237 -4.04 10.96 -32.13
CA ALA A 237 -5.46 10.96 -31.83
C ALA A 237 -6.33 10.62 -33.06
N LYS A 238 -6.01 11.20 -34.23
CA LYS A 238 -6.71 10.88 -35.49
C LYS A 238 -6.50 9.41 -35.89
N GLN A 239 -5.26 8.93 -35.89
CA GLN A 239 -4.93 7.55 -36.25
C GLN A 239 -5.69 6.53 -35.37
N TYR A 240 -5.76 6.75 -34.06
CA TYR A 240 -6.48 5.85 -33.14
C TYR A 240 -7.99 5.77 -33.46
N LEU A 241 -8.60 6.92 -33.76
CA LEU A 241 -10.02 7.01 -34.12
C LEU A 241 -10.31 6.42 -35.51
N ASP A 242 -9.42 6.64 -36.48
CA ASP A 242 -9.53 6.12 -37.85
C ASP A 242 -9.35 4.59 -37.90
N GLU A 243 -8.45 4.03 -37.10
CA GLU A 243 -8.22 2.58 -36.98
C GLU A 243 -9.39 1.81 -36.32
N LYS A 244 -10.41 2.52 -35.79
CA LYS A 244 -11.59 1.95 -35.11
C LYS A 244 -11.22 0.95 -34.02
N LYS A 245 -10.18 1.28 -33.26
CA LYS A 245 -9.78 0.58 -32.04
C LYS A 245 -10.92 0.60 -31.02
N ASP A 246 -10.84 -0.28 -30.02
CA ASP A 246 -11.89 -0.43 -29.01
C ASP A 246 -12.27 0.95 -28.42
N PRO A 247 -13.48 1.46 -28.72
CA PRO A 247 -13.86 2.82 -28.38
C PRO A 247 -13.99 3.02 -26.86
N PHE A 248 -13.95 1.94 -26.07
CA PHE A 248 -14.08 1.98 -24.62
C PHE A 248 -12.73 2.09 -23.89
N VAL A 249 -11.59 2.10 -24.59
CA VAL A 249 -10.26 2.17 -23.94
C VAL A 249 -9.68 3.60 -23.95
N PHE A 250 -9.39 4.18 -25.12
CA PHE A 250 -8.75 5.51 -25.22
C PHE A 250 -9.49 6.52 -26.11
N ALA A 251 -10.72 6.23 -26.56
CA ALA A 251 -11.46 7.18 -27.41
C ALA A 251 -11.71 8.53 -26.70
N SER A 252 -12.00 8.51 -25.39
CA SER A 252 -12.11 9.74 -24.59
C SER A 252 -10.80 10.55 -24.60
N ASP A 253 -9.64 9.89 -24.51
CA ASP A 253 -8.34 10.58 -24.53
C ASP A 253 -7.99 11.10 -25.95
N ALA A 254 -8.32 10.35 -27.00
CA ALA A 254 -8.21 10.81 -28.38
C ALA A 254 -9.11 12.03 -28.66
N LEU A 255 -10.37 11.98 -28.22
CA LEU A 255 -11.30 13.11 -28.31
C LEU A 255 -10.77 14.32 -27.52
N ASN A 256 -10.26 14.12 -26.30
CA ASN A 256 -9.61 15.17 -25.51
C ASN A 256 -8.50 15.88 -26.30
N VAL A 257 -7.64 15.15 -27.00
CA VAL A 257 -6.62 15.74 -27.87
C VAL A 257 -7.24 16.52 -29.04
N LEU A 258 -8.32 16.04 -29.68
CA LEU A 258 -8.99 16.80 -30.74
C LEU A 258 -9.55 18.14 -30.24
N PHE A 259 -10.18 18.16 -29.06
CA PHE A 259 -10.64 19.39 -28.40
C PHE A 259 -9.46 20.30 -28.00
N HIS A 260 -8.39 19.72 -27.44
CA HIS A 260 -7.17 20.43 -27.04
C HIS A 260 -6.50 21.16 -28.22
N CYS A 261 -6.31 20.48 -29.35
CA CYS A 261 -5.72 21.01 -30.57
C CYS A 261 -6.71 21.86 -31.40
N ASN A 262 -7.92 22.15 -30.89
CA ASN A 262 -8.99 22.89 -31.57
C ASN A 262 -9.26 22.37 -33.01
N ALA A 263 -9.23 21.04 -33.19
CA ALA A 263 -9.13 20.41 -34.50
C ALA A 263 -10.43 20.51 -35.31
N GLU A 264 -10.31 20.53 -36.64
CA GLU A 264 -11.45 20.46 -37.54
C GLU A 264 -12.13 19.08 -37.49
N GLY A 265 -13.47 19.09 -37.44
CA GLY A 265 -14.28 17.88 -37.39
C GLY A 265 -14.40 17.28 -35.99
N THR A 266 -14.00 18.00 -34.95
CA THR A 266 -14.01 17.50 -33.56
C THR A 266 -15.43 17.27 -33.05
N LEU A 267 -16.36 18.21 -33.26
CA LEU A 267 -17.75 18.04 -32.86
C LEU A 267 -18.46 17.01 -33.75
N SER A 268 -18.16 16.98 -35.04
CA SER A 268 -18.67 15.96 -35.96
C SER A 268 -18.28 14.54 -35.50
N THR A 269 -17.00 14.33 -35.16
CA THR A 269 -16.49 13.07 -34.61
C THR A 269 -17.16 12.74 -33.28
N TYR A 270 -17.16 13.66 -32.32
CA TYR A 270 -17.78 13.46 -31.01
C TYR A 270 -19.27 13.07 -31.11
N THR A 271 -20.03 13.77 -31.94
CA THR A 271 -21.45 13.48 -32.21
C THR A 271 -21.63 12.10 -32.84
N GLY A 272 -20.74 11.68 -33.74
CA GLY A 272 -20.72 10.32 -34.28
C GLY A 272 -20.51 9.25 -33.21
N PHE A 273 -19.62 9.49 -32.25
CA PHE A 273 -19.41 8.60 -31.10
C PHE A 273 -20.64 8.54 -30.17
N LEU A 274 -21.31 9.67 -29.91
CA LEU A 274 -22.58 9.70 -29.16
C LEU A 274 -23.71 8.95 -29.87
N ARG A 275 -23.81 9.08 -31.20
CA ARG A 275 -24.81 8.38 -32.02
C ARG A 275 -24.63 6.86 -32.01
N ASN A 276 -23.38 6.39 -32.00
CA ASN A 276 -23.08 4.95 -31.85
C ASN A 276 -23.40 4.47 -30.42
N PHE A 277 -23.09 5.29 -29.42
CA PHE A 277 -23.31 4.99 -27.99
C PHE A 277 -24.80 4.90 -27.65
N SER A 278 -25.66 5.76 -28.22
CA SER A 278 -27.13 5.70 -28.05
C SER A 278 -27.78 4.47 -28.69
N GLN A 279 -27.21 3.94 -29.76
CA GLN A 279 -27.72 2.76 -30.46
C GLN A 279 -27.29 1.42 -29.81
N THR A 280 -26.36 1.46 -28.84
CA THR A 280 -25.76 0.24 -28.26
C THR A 280 -26.57 -0.29 -27.08
N VAL A 281 -27.18 -1.47 -27.24
CA VAL A 281 -27.91 -2.17 -26.16
C VAL A 281 -26.90 -2.76 -25.15
N ARG A 282 -26.60 -2.01 -24.08
CA ARG A 282 -25.63 -2.41 -23.05
C ARG A 282 -26.19 -3.29 -21.94
N LYS A 283 -25.26 -4.01 -21.29
CA LYS A 283 -25.46 -4.85 -20.10
C LYS A 283 -24.66 -4.36 -18.88
N ASP A 284 -23.84 -3.33 -19.06
CA ASP A 284 -22.85 -2.84 -18.11
C ASP A 284 -22.96 -1.32 -17.89
N TYR A 285 -22.82 -0.91 -16.62
CA TYR A 285 -22.83 0.48 -16.18
C TYR A 285 -21.52 1.18 -16.58
N ARG A 286 -21.45 1.67 -17.82
CA ARG A 286 -20.34 2.54 -18.28
C ARG A 286 -20.86 3.93 -18.62
N ASP A 287 -20.25 4.92 -17.96
CA ASP A 287 -20.43 6.33 -18.30
C ASP A 287 -19.97 6.62 -19.74
N ASP A 288 -20.36 7.79 -20.24
CA ASP A 288 -20.07 8.28 -21.58
C ASP A 288 -18.76 9.08 -21.68
N TYR A 289 -18.47 9.66 -22.85
CA TYR A 289 -17.15 10.24 -23.14
C TYR A 289 -16.90 11.54 -22.37
N ASN A 290 -16.02 11.48 -21.37
CA ASN A 290 -15.61 12.61 -20.54
C ASN A 290 -14.52 13.47 -21.23
N ILE A 291 -14.86 14.72 -21.56
CA ILE A 291 -13.95 15.69 -22.19
C ILE A 291 -13.54 16.79 -21.20
N ARG A 292 -12.23 17.00 -21.06
CA ARG A 292 -11.54 17.88 -20.11
C ARG A 292 -11.10 19.20 -20.79
N ASP A 293 -10.50 19.13 -21.98
CA ASP A 293 -9.86 20.28 -22.68
C ASP A 293 -10.84 21.17 -23.48
N ILE A 294 -12.13 21.23 -23.10
CA ILE A 294 -13.19 21.94 -23.82
C ILE A 294 -12.91 23.45 -23.96
N SER A 295 -12.18 24.04 -23.01
CA SER A 295 -11.81 25.46 -23.03
C SER A 295 -10.96 25.86 -24.24
N ASN A 296 -10.26 24.91 -24.85
CA ASN A 296 -9.35 25.17 -25.98
C ASN A 296 -10.09 25.14 -27.33
N TYR A 297 -11.27 24.52 -27.39
CA TYR A 297 -12.08 24.45 -28.59
C TYR A 297 -12.88 25.75 -28.79
N LYS A 298 -12.62 26.43 -29.92
CA LYS A 298 -13.14 27.77 -30.26
C LYS A 298 -13.71 27.85 -31.69
N ARG A 299 -13.88 26.72 -32.37
CA ARG A 299 -14.49 26.66 -33.71
C ARG A 299 -15.98 26.99 -33.66
N LEU A 300 -16.46 27.72 -34.69
CA LEU A 300 -17.86 28.17 -34.81
C LEU A 300 -18.53 27.65 -36.09
N ASP A 301 -17.83 26.88 -36.90
CA ASP A 301 -18.29 26.26 -38.15
C ASP A 301 -19.03 24.92 -37.91
N GLU A 302 -18.74 24.23 -36.81
CA GLU A 302 -19.38 22.95 -36.45
C GLU A 302 -20.57 23.10 -35.48
N LEU A 303 -20.98 24.33 -35.13
CA LEU A 303 -22.04 24.57 -34.12
C LEU A 303 -23.38 23.85 -34.35
N PRO A 304 -23.86 23.58 -35.57
CA PRO A 304 -25.08 22.79 -35.77
C PRO A 304 -25.05 21.41 -35.09
N MET A 305 -23.87 20.83 -34.85
CA MET A 305 -23.70 19.58 -34.10
C MET A 305 -24.22 19.67 -32.65
N LEU A 306 -24.23 20.86 -32.03
CA LEU A 306 -24.73 21.06 -30.67
C LEU A 306 -26.22 20.70 -30.54
N VAL A 307 -27.01 20.82 -31.61
CA VAL A 307 -28.41 20.39 -31.65
C VAL A 307 -28.52 18.88 -31.55
N GLU A 308 -27.73 18.12 -32.31
CA GLU A 308 -27.76 16.66 -32.25
C GLU A 308 -27.20 16.13 -30.92
N ILE A 309 -26.14 16.76 -30.38
CA ILE A 309 -25.61 16.45 -29.05
C ILE A 309 -26.69 16.68 -27.97
N PHE A 310 -27.46 17.78 -28.06
CA PHE A 310 -28.58 18.05 -27.16
C PHE A 310 -29.66 16.97 -27.24
N GLU A 311 -30.11 16.64 -28.45
CA GLU A 311 -31.18 15.66 -28.65
C GLU A 311 -30.80 14.27 -28.12
N ILE A 312 -29.52 13.86 -28.28
CA ILE A 312 -29.02 12.60 -27.73
C ILE A 312 -28.87 12.67 -26.20
N ALA A 313 -28.18 13.68 -25.67
CA ALA A 313 -27.83 13.76 -24.24
C ALA A 313 -29.04 13.98 -23.31
N TYR A 314 -30.13 14.52 -23.85
CA TYR A 314 -31.40 14.74 -23.15
C TYR A 314 -32.56 13.89 -23.71
N ASP A 315 -32.31 12.81 -24.44
CA ASP A 315 -33.37 11.86 -24.81
C ASP A 315 -33.84 11.06 -23.57
N GLU A 316 -35.10 11.24 -23.21
CA GLU A 316 -35.73 10.52 -22.10
C GLU A 316 -35.99 9.03 -22.44
N ASN A 317 -36.06 8.68 -23.73
CA ASN A 317 -36.27 7.29 -24.17
C ASN A 317 -34.99 6.44 -24.14
N LEU A 318 -33.81 7.07 -24.14
CA LEU A 318 -32.52 6.39 -24.08
C LEU A 318 -32.04 6.14 -22.65
N LYS A 319 -32.53 6.92 -21.68
CA LYS A 319 -32.15 6.84 -20.26
C LYS A 319 -32.75 5.61 -19.61
N LYS A 320 -31.93 4.59 -19.41
CA LYS A 320 -32.27 3.40 -18.59
C LYS A 320 -31.80 3.58 -17.15
N ASP A 321 -30.74 4.36 -16.95
CA ASP A 321 -30.25 4.82 -15.66
C ASP A 321 -30.24 6.36 -15.62
N THR A 322 -30.31 6.90 -14.40
CA THR A 322 -30.10 8.31 -14.07
C THR A 322 -28.74 8.87 -14.47
N PHE A 323 -27.72 8.02 -14.63
CA PHE A 323 -26.36 8.42 -15.00
C PHE A 323 -26.09 8.42 -16.52
N ASP A 324 -26.98 7.87 -17.34
CA ASP A 324 -26.82 7.84 -18.79
C ASP A 324 -26.64 9.26 -19.38
N PHE A 325 -25.59 9.44 -20.18
CA PHE A 325 -25.19 10.72 -20.83
C PHE A 325 -24.80 11.86 -19.88
N HIS A 326 -24.49 11.57 -18.62
CA HIS A 326 -24.07 12.60 -17.65
C HIS A 326 -22.85 13.39 -18.11
N HIS A 327 -21.83 12.77 -18.70
CA HIS A 327 -20.69 13.53 -19.23
C HIS A 327 -21.10 14.39 -20.43
N SER A 328 -21.91 13.90 -21.36
CA SER A 328 -22.36 14.64 -22.55
C SER A 328 -23.16 15.88 -22.20
N GLN A 329 -24.01 15.81 -21.17
CA GLN A 329 -24.73 16.98 -20.65
C GLN A 329 -23.75 18.03 -20.11
N ASN A 330 -22.70 17.62 -19.39
CA ASN A 330 -21.65 18.52 -18.90
C ASN A 330 -20.75 19.05 -20.03
N VAL A 331 -20.39 18.22 -21.02
CA VAL A 331 -19.63 18.61 -22.21
C VAL A 331 -20.38 19.65 -23.03
N LEU A 332 -21.69 19.47 -23.22
CA LEU A 332 -22.54 20.42 -23.94
C LEU A 332 -22.64 21.77 -23.20
N LYS A 333 -22.86 21.77 -21.87
CA LYS A 333 -22.86 22.99 -21.04
C LYS A 333 -21.52 23.73 -21.12
N ALA A 334 -20.41 22.99 -21.01
CA ALA A 334 -19.07 23.54 -21.11
C ALA A 334 -18.75 24.08 -22.51
N LEU A 335 -19.23 23.44 -23.59
CA LEU A 335 -19.12 23.92 -24.96
C LEU A 335 -19.91 25.21 -25.17
N VAL A 336 -21.19 25.22 -24.76
CA VAL A 336 -22.05 26.41 -24.82
C VAL A 336 -21.41 27.58 -24.06
N SER A 337 -20.87 27.32 -22.87
CA SER A 337 -20.15 28.33 -22.08
C SER A 337 -18.87 28.80 -22.78
N SER A 338 -17.96 27.88 -23.14
CA SER A 338 -16.66 28.18 -23.77
C SER A 338 -16.80 28.92 -25.10
N LEU A 339 -17.81 28.57 -25.90
CA LEU A 339 -18.04 29.18 -27.21
C LEU A 339 -18.82 30.50 -27.10
N SER A 340 -19.44 30.82 -25.96
CA SER A 340 -20.15 32.09 -25.73
C SER A 340 -19.28 33.22 -25.16
N ASP A 341 -18.02 32.95 -24.83
CA ASP A 341 -17.11 33.93 -24.22
C ASP A 341 -16.78 35.14 -25.14
N THR A 342 -17.08 35.06 -26.43
CA THR A 342 -16.96 36.18 -27.37
C THR A 342 -18.32 36.66 -27.90
N LYS A 343 -18.43 37.96 -28.22
CA LYS A 343 -19.64 38.54 -28.84
C LYS A 343 -20.07 37.85 -30.15
N ARG A 344 -19.13 37.27 -30.89
CA ARG A 344 -19.42 36.50 -32.12
C ARG A 344 -20.00 35.14 -31.76
N GLY A 345 -19.34 34.42 -30.86
CA GLY A 345 -19.75 33.10 -30.42
C GLY A 345 -21.08 33.12 -29.68
N TYR A 346 -21.27 34.02 -28.70
CA TYR A 346 -22.53 34.28 -28.00
C TYR A 346 -23.71 34.41 -28.97
N LYS A 347 -23.58 35.28 -29.99
CA LYS A 347 -24.63 35.46 -31.01
C LYS A 347 -24.95 34.20 -31.80
N ALA A 348 -23.94 33.40 -32.14
CA ALA A 348 -24.11 32.17 -32.91
C ALA A 348 -24.75 31.06 -32.06
N ILE A 349 -24.29 30.89 -30.82
CA ILE A 349 -24.86 29.96 -29.85
C ILE A 349 -26.32 30.32 -29.54
N HIS A 350 -26.62 31.60 -29.24
CA HIS A 350 -27.99 32.06 -29.02
C HIS A 350 -28.91 31.78 -30.22
N ALA A 351 -28.46 32.06 -31.45
CA ALA A 351 -29.29 31.78 -32.63
C ALA A 351 -29.70 30.31 -32.73
N ILE A 352 -28.77 29.39 -32.42
CA ILE A 352 -29.01 27.94 -32.45
C ILE A 352 -29.89 27.50 -31.27
N LEU A 353 -29.64 27.99 -30.05
CA LEU A 353 -30.41 27.60 -28.87
C LEU A 353 -31.85 28.14 -28.88
N TYR A 354 -32.09 29.35 -29.42
CA TYR A 354 -33.46 29.85 -29.62
C TYR A 354 -34.21 29.10 -30.74
N ASP A 355 -33.53 28.73 -31.83
CA ASP A 355 -34.10 27.88 -32.89
C ASP A 355 -34.47 26.49 -32.35
N LEU A 356 -33.56 25.84 -31.61
CA LEU A 356 -33.82 24.59 -30.87
C LEU A 356 -35.04 24.74 -29.94
N LYS A 357 -35.04 25.76 -29.06
CA LYS A 357 -36.14 26.03 -28.13
C LYS A 357 -37.48 26.21 -28.87
N SER A 358 -37.50 26.83 -30.04
CA SER A 358 -38.72 27.03 -30.83
C SER A 358 -39.29 25.74 -31.45
N LYS A 359 -38.47 24.68 -31.54
CA LYS A 359 -38.83 23.38 -32.11
C LYS A 359 -39.27 22.35 -31.07
N ILE A 360 -39.05 22.61 -29.78
CA ILE A 360 -39.49 21.73 -28.69
C ILE A 360 -40.97 22.00 -28.41
N SER A 361 -41.84 21.14 -28.94
CA SER A 361 -43.26 21.06 -28.59
C SER A 361 -43.48 20.02 -27.49
N ASP A 362 -44.24 20.37 -26.45
CA ASP A 362 -44.81 19.45 -25.46
C ASP A 362 -43.82 18.52 -24.72
N ASN A 363 -42.59 19.01 -24.44
CA ASN A 363 -41.64 18.35 -23.55
C ASN A 363 -41.00 19.35 -22.58
N ASP A 364 -41.55 19.43 -21.36
CA ASP A 364 -41.11 20.38 -20.31
C ASP A 364 -39.65 20.16 -19.89
N SER A 365 -39.18 18.90 -19.84
CA SER A 365 -37.79 18.56 -19.50
C SER A 365 -36.80 19.15 -20.50
N LYS A 366 -36.99 18.87 -21.81
CA LYS A 366 -36.14 19.41 -22.88
C LYS A 366 -36.26 20.93 -22.94
N LEU A 367 -37.45 21.50 -22.75
CA LEU A 367 -37.62 22.95 -22.68
C LEU A 367 -36.84 23.56 -21.50
N PHE A 368 -36.85 22.93 -20.32
CA PHE A 368 -36.05 23.34 -19.16
C PHE A 368 -34.55 23.31 -19.49
N TYR A 369 -34.01 22.22 -20.03
CA TYR A 369 -32.59 22.12 -20.37
C TYR A 369 -32.16 23.09 -21.49
N ALA A 370 -33.02 23.34 -22.49
CA ALA A 370 -32.76 24.35 -23.52
C ALA A 370 -32.70 25.77 -22.93
N ASN A 371 -33.56 26.09 -21.96
CA ASN A 371 -33.47 27.37 -21.23
C ASN A 371 -32.17 27.46 -20.40
N MET A 372 -31.79 26.39 -19.67
CA MET A 372 -30.53 26.36 -18.92
C MET A 372 -29.32 26.68 -19.82
N LEU A 373 -29.25 26.10 -21.02
CA LEU A 373 -28.14 26.37 -21.95
C LEU A 373 -28.15 27.81 -22.48
N ILE A 374 -29.33 28.42 -22.64
CA ILE A 374 -29.44 29.85 -22.98
C ILE A 374 -28.91 30.70 -21.82
N ASP A 375 -29.25 30.37 -20.58
CA ASP A 375 -28.78 31.08 -19.40
C ASP A 375 -27.26 30.90 -19.19
N ASP A 376 -26.72 29.69 -19.37
CA ASP A 376 -25.27 29.42 -19.36
C ASP A 376 -24.52 30.25 -20.43
N SER A 377 -25.09 30.37 -21.64
CA SER A 377 -24.54 31.21 -22.72
C SER A 377 -24.51 32.69 -22.36
N GLN A 378 -25.61 33.21 -21.77
CA GLN A 378 -25.70 34.59 -21.29
C GLN A 378 -24.70 34.86 -20.16
N LEU A 379 -24.66 33.98 -19.15
CA LEU A 379 -23.76 34.11 -18.00
C LEU A 379 -22.29 34.11 -18.44
N SER A 380 -21.90 33.21 -19.36
CA SER A 380 -20.54 33.19 -19.92
C SER A 380 -20.19 34.49 -20.66
N TYR A 381 -21.08 34.97 -21.54
CA TYR A 381 -20.84 36.21 -22.28
C TYR A 381 -20.81 37.45 -21.38
N TYR A 382 -21.71 37.54 -20.40
CA TYR A 382 -21.72 38.64 -19.45
C TYR A 382 -20.51 38.59 -18.52
N ALA A 383 -20.07 37.40 -18.08
CA ALA A 383 -18.84 37.24 -17.32
C ALA A 383 -17.61 37.70 -18.12
N SER A 384 -17.51 37.35 -19.42
CA SER A 384 -16.35 37.70 -20.24
C SER A 384 -16.21 39.19 -20.56
N ILE A 385 -17.33 39.95 -20.57
CA ILE A 385 -17.32 41.42 -20.69
C ILE A 385 -17.39 42.14 -19.35
N SER A 386 -17.64 41.42 -18.24
CA SER A 386 -17.65 42.00 -16.90
C SER A 386 -16.25 42.44 -16.48
N LYS A 387 -16.19 43.49 -15.66
CA LYS A 387 -14.98 43.86 -14.94
C LYS A 387 -15.24 43.59 -13.46
N PRO A 388 -14.41 42.80 -12.76
CA PRO A 388 -14.56 42.64 -11.33
C PRO A 388 -14.36 43.99 -10.66
N PHE A 389 -15.32 44.41 -9.84
CA PHE A 389 -15.15 45.61 -9.01
C PHE A 389 -13.99 45.42 -8.04
N THR A 390 -13.14 46.43 -7.91
CA THR A 390 -12.29 46.56 -6.72
C THR A 390 -13.16 46.70 -5.46
N PHE A 391 -12.64 46.38 -4.28
CA PHE A 391 -13.37 46.58 -3.01
C PHE A 391 -13.92 47.99 -2.84
N LYS A 392 -13.24 49.01 -3.40
CA LYS A 392 -13.71 50.40 -3.37
C LYS A 392 -14.90 50.63 -4.31
N GLU A 393 -14.86 50.10 -5.53
CA GLU A 393 -15.98 50.19 -6.47
C GLU A 393 -17.18 49.37 -5.99
N ALA A 394 -16.96 48.17 -5.46
CA ALA A 394 -17.99 47.33 -4.85
C ALA A 394 -18.64 48.03 -3.67
N LYS A 395 -17.85 48.64 -2.76
CA LYS A 395 -18.36 49.46 -1.66
C LYS A 395 -19.19 50.64 -2.17
N ASN A 396 -18.67 51.44 -3.09
CA ASN A 396 -19.39 52.59 -3.66
C ASN A 396 -20.69 52.16 -4.35
N TYR A 397 -20.71 50.99 -4.99
CA TYR A 397 -21.88 50.44 -5.67
C TYR A 397 -22.92 49.87 -4.69
N LEU A 398 -22.49 49.23 -3.61
CA LEU A 398 -23.36 48.82 -2.49
C LEU A 398 -23.96 50.05 -1.80
N GLU A 399 -23.15 51.06 -1.48
CA GLU A 399 -23.64 52.35 -0.94
C GLU A 399 -24.63 53.03 -1.91
N TYR A 400 -24.40 52.95 -3.23
CA TYR A 400 -25.34 53.45 -4.24
C TYR A 400 -26.68 52.68 -4.27
N ILE A 401 -26.65 51.34 -4.11
CA ILE A 401 -27.86 50.50 -4.06
C ILE A 401 -28.62 50.75 -2.76
N GLU A 402 -27.94 50.75 -1.62
CA GLU A 402 -28.55 50.97 -0.30
C GLU A 402 -29.21 52.35 -0.19
N ASN A 403 -28.64 53.37 -0.85
CA ASN A 403 -29.20 54.73 -0.87
C ASN A 403 -30.29 54.97 -1.94
N ASN A 404 -30.54 54.04 -2.88
CA ASN A 404 -31.55 54.19 -3.95
C ASN A 404 -32.82 53.33 -3.74
N ASP A 405 -33.17 53.11 -2.48
CA ASP A 405 -34.51 52.73 -1.98
C ASP A 405 -34.93 51.23 -2.13
N LYS A 406 -35.15 50.60 -0.96
CA LYS A 406 -36.11 49.50 -0.70
C LYS A 406 -36.01 48.19 -1.51
N GLN A 407 -35.00 47.35 -1.23
CA GLN A 407 -35.21 45.89 -1.20
C GLN A 407 -34.60 45.25 0.06
N LYS A 408 -35.42 44.54 0.84
CA LYS A 408 -34.99 43.77 2.02
C LYS A 408 -34.44 42.41 1.56
N THR A 409 -33.12 42.24 1.62
CA THR A 409 -32.51 40.90 1.51
C THR A 409 -32.51 40.25 2.89
N ILE A 410 -33.31 39.19 3.08
CA ILE A 410 -33.32 38.40 4.31
C ILE A 410 -32.17 37.38 4.21
N ILE A 411 -31.19 37.48 5.10
CA ILE A 411 -30.16 36.44 5.27
C ILE A 411 -30.65 35.47 6.34
N MET A 412 -30.90 34.22 5.95
CA MET A 412 -31.11 33.13 6.92
C MET A 412 -29.77 32.71 7.50
N GLY A 413 -29.62 32.80 8.82
CA GLY A 413 -28.52 32.20 9.56
C GLY A 413 -28.94 31.99 10.99
N ASP A 414 -29.33 30.76 11.33
CA ASP A 414 -29.39 30.20 12.69
C ASP A 414 -29.86 28.73 12.63
N TYR A 415 -28.92 27.80 12.45
CA TYR A 415 -29.10 26.37 12.70
C TYR A 415 -27.74 25.69 12.93
N PHE A 416 -27.29 25.60 14.18
CA PHE A 416 -26.50 24.49 14.75
C PHE A 416 -26.33 24.72 16.27
N ASP A 417 -26.72 23.74 17.09
CA ASP A 417 -26.47 23.68 18.54
C ASP A 417 -25.84 22.33 18.89
N PHE A 418 -24.92 22.31 19.85
CA PHE A 418 -24.09 21.15 20.23
C PHE A 418 -23.75 21.21 21.73
N LYS A 419 -24.48 20.49 22.60
CA LYS A 419 -24.08 20.26 24.00
C LYS A 419 -24.51 18.89 24.58
N GLY A 420 -23.55 18.23 25.25
CA GLY A 420 -23.75 17.18 26.26
C GLY A 420 -22.98 15.87 25.99
N ALA A 421 -22.43 15.13 26.98
CA ALA A 421 -22.16 15.47 28.39
C ALA A 421 -21.19 14.46 29.08
N ASN A 422 -20.23 14.97 29.88
CA ASN A 422 -19.65 14.47 31.15
C ASN A 422 -19.12 13.01 31.37
N LEU A 423 -18.43 12.84 32.52
CA LEU A 423 -17.36 11.85 32.79
C LEU A 423 -17.27 11.53 34.32
N LYS A 424 -16.91 10.28 34.73
CA LYS A 424 -16.09 9.86 35.93
C LYS A 424 -16.59 8.76 36.93
N ASN A 425 -15.60 8.11 37.61
CA ASN A 425 -15.51 7.45 38.96
C ASN A 425 -15.60 5.89 39.08
N THR A 426 -14.54 5.08 39.37
CA THR A 426 -13.78 4.67 40.63
C THR A 426 -14.37 3.46 41.43
N GLN A 427 -13.68 2.58 42.21
CA GLN A 427 -12.30 2.51 42.80
C GLN A 427 -11.73 1.04 42.99
N ILE A 428 -11.01 0.67 44.09
CA ILE A 428 -10.11 -0.54 44.28
C ILE A 428 -10.12 -1.16 45.72
N GLY A 429 -9.94 -2.50 45.89
CA GLY A 429 -9.02 -3.11 46.91
C GLY A 429 -9.49 -4.07 48.05
N GLY A 430 -8.69 -5.10 48.43
CA GLY A 430 -8.81 -5.95 49.66
C GLY A 430 -7.85 -7.19 49.75
N LYS A 431 -7.41 -7.67 50.95
CA LYS A 431 -6.36 -8.73 51.19
C LYS A 431 -6.48 -9.57 52.50
N GLY A 432 -5.97 -10.82 52.51
CA GLY A 432 -5.42 -11.61 53.67
C GLY A 432 -6.37 -12.60 54.42
N ASN A 433 -5.93 -13.67 55.15
CA ASN A 433 -4.58 -14.26 55.35
C ASN A 433 -4.61 -15.68 56.06
N THR A 434 -3.73 -16.64 55.67
CA THR A 434 -3.14 -17.78 56.48
C THR A 434 -4.06 -18.87 57.14
N LEU A 435 -3.67 -20.11 57.56
CA LEU A 435 -2.46 -20.99 57.49
C LEU A 435 -2.77 -22.50 57.83
N ASN A 436 -1.76 -23.39 57.71
CA ASN A 436 -1.58 -24.76 58.32
C ASN A 436 -2.34 -26.02 57.79
N VAL A 437 -1.88 -27.30 57.97
CA VAL A 437 -0.53 -27.96 57.81
C VAL A 437 -0.57 -29.52 58.04
N TYR A 438 0.39 -30.28 57.46
CA TYR A 438 0.85 -31.69 57.67
C TYR A 438 -0.09 -32.92 57.77
N SER A 439 -1.40 -32.82 57.59
CA SER A 439 -2.20 -33.92 56.97
C SER A 439 -2.45 -33.68 55.48
N ASN A 440 -2.23 -32.45 55.04
CA ASN A 440 -2.20 -32.00 53.66
C ASN A 440 -0.78 -31.54 53.34
N ASN A 441 0.06 -32.40 52.75
CA ASN A 441 1.31 -31.91 52.15
C ASN A 441 0.95 -31.24 50.82
N GLU A 442 0.81 -29.92 50.85
CA GLU A 442 0.41 -29.12 49.70
C GLU A 442 1.37 -29.28 48.52
N ASP A 443 2.68 -29.44 48.76
CA ASP A 443 3.68 -29.66 47.72
C ASP A 443 3.50 -31.04 47.03
N LEU A 444 3.13 -32.09 47.79
CA LEU A 444 2.87 -33.43 47.26
C LEU A 444 1.53 -33.49 46.49
N ASN A 445 0.48 -32.87 47.03
CA ASN A 445 -0.83 -32.82 46.40
C ASN A 445 -0.80 -31.92 45.15
N LYS A 446 -0.12 -30.76 45.18
CA LYS A 446 0.16 -29.94 44.00
C LYS A 446 0.98 -30.69 42.97
N ALA A 447 2.02 -31.43 43.37
CA ALA A 447 2.77 -32.24 42.40
C ALA A 447 1.84 -33.25 41.70
N LYS A 448 1.00 -33.97 42.45
CA LYS A 448 0.02 -34.93 41.90
C LYS A 448 -1.09 -34.26 41.06
N GLU A 449 -1.57 -33.08 41.42
CA GLU A 449 -2.57 -32.32 40.63
C GLU A 449 -1.96 -31.73 39.36
N ILE A 450 -0.80 -31.07 39.45
CA ILE A 450 -0.08 -30.52 38.28
C ILE A 450 0.28 -31.66 37.31
N LEU A 451 0.75 -32.82 37.79
CA LEU A 451 1.00 -33.97 36.91
C LEU A 451 -0.28 -34.49 36.22
N LYS A 452 -1.42 -34.54 36.93
CA LYS A 452 -2.72 -34.91 36.31
C LYS A 452 -3.20 -33.89 35.28
N GLU A 453 -3.02 -32.59 35.53
CA GLU A 453 -3.29 -31.54 34.54
C GLU A 453 -2.42 -31.74 33.28
N PHE A 454 -1.16 -32.13 33.45
CA PHE A 454 -0.25 -32.42 32.32
C PHE A 454 -0.60 -33.72 31.57
N GLU A 455 -1.12 -34.77 32.22
CA GLU A 455 -1.62 -35.98 31.54
C GLU A 455 -2.88 -35.73 30.70
N GLN A 456 -3.75 -34.82 31.13
CA GLN A 456 -4.99 -34.48 30.41
C GLN A 456 -4.75 -33.56 29.20
N ILE A 457 -3.65 -32.83 29.19
CA ILE A 457 -3.16 -32.14 28.00
C ILE A 457 -2.63 -33.19 27.03
N LYS A 458 -3.24 -33.33 25.85
CA LYS A 458 -2.69 -34.17 24.78
C LYS A 458 -1.31 -33.64 24.36
N ILE A 459 -0.25 -34.32 24.81
CA ILE A 459 1.12 -34.09 24.33
C ILE A 459 1.38 -35.10 23.21
N ASP A 460 1.62 -34.62 21.98
CA ASP A 460 1.96 -35.45 20.81
C ASP A 460 3.42 -35.98 20.85
N ASN A 461 3.96 -36.21 22.05
CA ASN A 461 5.32 -36.69 22.29
C ASN A 461 5.30 -37.82 23.35
N GLU A 462 5.46 -39.05 22.87
CA GLU A 462 5.43 -40.26 23.72
C GLU A 462 6.54 -40.30 24.78
N GLU A 463 7.71 -39.70 24.53
CA GLU A 463 8.82 -39.68 25.48
C GLU A 463 8.45 -38.92 26.76
N TRP A 464 7.84 -37.74 26.60
CA TRP A 464 7.37 -36.91 27.72
C TRP A 464 6.19 -37.56 28.45
N LYS A 465 5.29 -38.20 27.70
CA LYS A 465 4.16 -38.92 28.29
C LYS A 465 4.65 -40.06 29.18
N ASN A 466 5.58 -40.88 28.70
CA ASN A 466 6.13 -42.01 29.46
C ASN A 466 6.86 -41.52 30.72
N ILE A 467 7.71 -40.49 30.62
CA ILE A 467 8.44 -39.93 31.77
C ILE A 467 7.49 -39.41 32.85
N PHE A 468 6.38 -38.74 32.47
CA PHE A 468 5.40 -38.27 33.45
C PHE A 468 4.53 -39.38 34.04
N THR A 469 4.12 -40.37 33.23
CA THR A 469 3.36 -41.53 33.74
C THR A 469 4.21 -42.37 34.70
N GLU A 470 5.49 -42.59 34.41
CA GLU A 470 6.44 -43.26 35.32
C GLU A 470 6.67 -42.43 36.60
N GLY A 471 6.86 -41.11 36.48
CA GLY A 471 7.01 -40.21 37.62
C GLY A 471 5.77 -40.12 38.52
N LEU A 472 4.56 -40.23 37.96
CA LEU A 472 3.30 -40.28 38.72
C LEU A 472 3.16 -41.61 39.49
N ALA A 473 3.59 -42.72 38.89
CA ALA A 473 3.63 -44.03 39.55
C ALA A 473 4.62 -44.02 40.73
N ASP A 474 5.83 -43.50 40.55
CA ASP A 474 6.86 -43.41 41.61
C ASP A 474 6.54 -42.34 42.69
N LEU A 475 5.68 -41.35 42.40
CA LEU A 475 5.10 -40.44 43.43
C LEU A 475 3.91 -41.05 44.18
N THR A 476 3.28 -42.07 43.61
CA THR A 476 2.17 -42.80 44.25
C THR A 476 2.72 -43.91 45.13
N SER A 477 3.77 -44.61 44.66
CA SER A 477 4.52 -45.62 45.43
C SER A 477 5.08 -45.06 46.74
N LEU A 478 5.67 -43.85 46.73
CA LEU A 478 6.16 -43.16 47.93
C LEU A 478 5.07 -42.70 48.91
N SER A 479 3.79 -42.75 48.53
CA SER A 479 2.66 -42.46 49.43
C SER A 479 1.97 -43.69 50.01
N GLU A 480 2.48 -44.89 49.70
CA GLU A 480 2.04 -46.17 50.23
C GLU A 480 3.18 -46.78 51.08
N GLU A 481 2.87 -47.69 52.02
CA GLU A 481 3.90 -48.31 52.86
C GLU A 481 4.77 -49.28 52.03
N GLN A 482 5.97 -48.85 51.65
CA GLN A 482 6.90 -49.62 50.81
C GLN A 482 8.23 -49.93 51.48
N SER A 483 8.91 -50.98 51.01
CA SER A 483 10.18 -51.42 51.56
C SER A 483 11.34 -50.47 51.20
N GLU A 484 12.36 -50.41 52.06
CA GLU A 484 13.52 -49.52 51.93
C GLU A 484 14.20 -49.56 50.53
N PRO A 485 14.38 -50.73 49.87
CA PRO A 485 14.93 -50.79 48.51
C PRO A 485 14.02 -50.20 47.41
N GLU A 486 12.70 -50.26 47.59
CA GLU A 486 11.72 -49.70 46.65
C GLU A 486 11.64 -48.18 46.78
N GLN A 487 11.77 -47.67 48.02
CA GLN A 487 11.90 -46.24 48.29
C GLN A 487 13.20 -45.66 47.68
N GLU A 488 14.34 -46.33 47.84
CA GLU A 488 15.62 -45.96 47.19
C GLU A 488 15.49 -45.92 45.66
N LYS A 489 14.82 -46.90 45.06
CA LYS A 489 14.60 -46.96 43.61
C LYS A 489 13.72 -45.80 43.12
N SER A 490 12.58 -45.55 43.77
CA SER A 490 11.67 -44.46 43.41
C SER A 490 12.33 -43.08 43.64
N LYS A 491 13.08 -42.91 44.73
CA LYS A 491 13.93 -41.72 44.96
C LYS A 491 14.97 -41.53 43.85
N SER A 492 15.57 -42.61 43.34
CA SER A 492 16.53 -42.56 42.22
C SER A 492 15.87 -42.13 40.89
N THR A 493 14.69 -42.64 40.55
CA THR A 493 13.92 -42.19 39.37
C THR A 493 13.53 -40.72 39.49
N LEU A 494 12.96 -40.32 40.63
CA LEU A 494 12.52 -38.94 40.87
C LEU A 494 13.70 -37.95 40.89
N ARG A 495 14.90 -38.39 41.30
CA ARG A 495 16.13 -37.59 41.21
C ARG A 495 16.58 -37.38 39.76
N LYS A 496 16.46 -38.39 38.89
CA LYS A 496 16.72 -38.24 37.44
C LYS A 496 15.72 -37.30 36.78
N ILE A 497 14.44 -37.39 37.16
CA ILE A 497 13.37 -36.49 36.69
C ILE A 497 13.65 -35.05 37.15
N HIS A 498 14.00 -34.86 38.42
CA HIS A 498 14.42 -33.58 38.98
C HIS A 498 15.62 -32.99 38.21
N ASP A 499 16.69 -33.76 38.01
CA ASP A 499 17.91 -33.27 37.37
C ASP A 499 17.69 -32.95 35.88
N TYR A 500 16.80 -33.68 35.19
CA TYR A 500 16.34 -33.38 33.83
C TYR A 500 15.51 -32.09 33.77
N ILE A 501 14.55 -31.90 34.69
CA ILE A 501 13.78 -30.65 34.83
C ILE A 501 14.72 -29.48 35.15
N LEU A 502 15.79 -29.70 35.91
CA LEU A 502 16.73 -28.66 36.33
C LEU A 502 17.78 -28.33 35.24
N ASP A 503 18.17 -29.27 34.38
CA ASP A 503 18.97 -29.01 33.18
C ASP A 503 18.16 -28.27 32.10
N ILE A 504 16.95 -28.75 31.79
CA ILE A 504 16.01 -28.01 30.91
C ILE A 504 15.70 -26.64 31.52
N GLY A 505 15.48 -26.58 32.84
CA GLY A 505 15.24 -25.37 33.61
C GLY A 505 16.40 -24.38 33.50
N LYS A 506 17.65 -24.82 33.62
CA LYS A 506 18.84 -23.95 33.42
C LYS A 506 18.96 -23.46 31.99
N ARG A 507 18.86 -24.36 31.00
CA ARG A 507 18.90 -24.02 29.57
C ARG A 507 17.79 -23.04 29.18
N THR A 508 16.60 -23.14 29.79
CA THR A 508 15.52 -22.16 29.61
C THR A 508 15.66 -20.93 30.50
N ASN A 509 16.35 -20.98 31.64
CA ASN A 509 16.57 -19.83 32.52
C ASN A 509 17.59 -18.83 31.94
N ASP A 510 18.66 -19.32 31.32
CA ASP A 510 19.62 -18.48 30.57
C ASP A 510 18.96 -17.80 29.36
N TRP A 511 17.89 -18.40 28.82
CA TRP A 511 17.11 -17.88 27.70
C TRP A 511 15.88 -17.07 28.13
N LYS A 512 15.48 -17.12 29.41
CA LYS A 512 14.24 -16.55 29.97
C LYS A 512 14.15 -15.03 29.85
N ASN A 513 15.29 -14.37 29.71
CA ASN A 513 15.41 -12.91 29.54
C ASN A 513 15.37 -12.45 28.07
N ILE A 514 15.34 -13.38 27.10
CA ILE A 514 15.40 -13.07 25.65
C ILE A 514 14.33 -13.82 24.84
N ALA A 515 14.04 -15.07 25.19
CA ALA A 515 13.13 -15.94 24.46
C ALA A 515 12.07 -16.55 25.38
N VAL A 516 10.83 -16.06 25.28
CA VAL A 516 9.67 -16.84 25.73
C VAL A 516 9.32 -17.83 24.62
N LEU A 517 9.45 -19.12 24.95
CA LEU A 517 8.96 -20.28 24.21
C LEU A 517 7.49 -20.12 23.75
N PRO A 518 6.96 -21.00 22.88
CA PRO A 518 5.53 -20.98 22.52
C PRO A 518 4.62 -20.84 23.74
N VAL A 519 3.50 -20.14 23.59
CA VAL A 519 2.62 -19.67 24.70
C VAL A 519 2.31 -20.76 25.73
N GLU A 520 2.18 -22.01 25.28
CA GLU A 520 2.03 -23.22 26.09
C GLU A 520 3.06 -23.39 27.22
N PHE A 521 4.27 -22.84 27.09
CA PHE A 521 5.31 -22.88 28.12
C PHE A 521 5.26 -21.70 29.10
N HIS A 522 4.57 -20.60 28.79
CA HIS A 522 4.56 -19.42 29.67
C HIS A 522 3.83 -19.69 31.00
N ASP A 523 2.76 -20.49 30.95
CA ASP A 523 2.01 -20.95 32.13
C ASP A 523 2.61 -22.22 32.77
N LYS A 524 3.37 -23.00 31.99
CA LYS A 524 3.94 -24.29 32.42
C LYS A 524 5.32 -24.17 33.05
N VAL A 525 6.14 -23.19 32.69
CA VAL A 525 7.48 -22.98 33.29
C VAL A 525 7.43 -22.66 34.79
N PRO A 526 6.52 -21.79 35.29
CA PRO A 526 6.34 -21.59 36.73
C PRO A 526 5.94 -22.90 37.43
N LYS A 527 4.98 -23.66 36.88
CA LYS A 527 4.55 -24.96 37.40
C LYS A 527 5.65 -26.04 37.36
N LEU A 528 6.52 -26.04 36.34
CA LEU A 528 7.68 -26.94 36.24
C LEU A 528 8.76 -26.60 37.27
N ILE A 529 8.96 -25.32 37.57
CA ILE A 529 9.88 -24.86 38.62
C ILE A 529 9.28 -25.16 40.01
N GLU A 530 7.97 -25.00 40.19
CA GLU A 530 7.25 -25.41 41.41
C GLU A 530 7.36 -26.93 41.61
N LEU A 531 7.07 -27.74 40.58
CA LEU A 531 7.22 -29.20 40.58
C LEU A 531 8.67 -29.62 40.90
N GLY A 532 9.67 -29.00 40.28
CA GLY A 532 11.09 -29.26 40.57
C GLY A 532 11.47 -28.95 42.02
N ASN A 533 10.98 -27.84 42.58
CA ASN A 533 11.21 -27.49 43.98
C ASN A 533 10.47 -28.42 44.96
N SER A 534 9.24 -28.83 44.65
CA SER A 534 8.47 -29.80 45.44
C SER A 534 9.12 -31.18 45.42
N LEU A 535 9.58 -31.65 44.26
CA LEU A 535 10.36 -32.89 44.13
C LEU A 535 11.67 -32.82 44.92
N LEU A 536 12.42 -31.69 44.84
CA LEU A 536 13.63 -31.50 45.64
C LEU A 536 13.35 -31.62 47.14
N ARG A 537 12.25 -31.02 47.64
CA ARG A 537 11.84 -31.13 49.05
C ARG A 537 11.50 -32.57 49.44
N VAL A 538 10.72 -33.29 48.62
CA VAL A 538 10.38 -34.70 48.84
C VAL A 538 11.65 -35.57 48.89
N LEU A 539 12.63 -35.31 48.03
CA LEU A 539 13.93 -36.00 48.01
C LEU A 539 14.85 -35.68 49.22
N HIS A 540 14.53 -34.65 50.02
CA HIS A 540 15.29 -34.25 51.22
C HIS A 540 14.54 -34.48 52.54
N LEU A 541 13.32 -35.01 52.50
CA LEU A 541 12.67 -35.58 53.68
C LEU A 541 13.43 -36.85 54.09
N LYS A 542 13.80 -36.94 55.37
CA LYS A 542 14.32 -38.16 56.00
C LYS A 542 13.17 -39.07 56.39
#